data_AF-A0A1I0MFT6-F1
#
_entry.id   AF-A0A1I0MFT6-F1
#
_cell.length_a   1.000
_cell.length_b   1.000
_cell.length_c   1.000
_cell.angle_alpha   90.00
_cell.angle_beta   90.00
_cell.angle_gamma   90.00
#
_symmetry.space_group_name_H-M   'P 1'
#
loop_
_entity.id
_entity.type
_entity.pdbx_description
1 polymer ?
#
loop_
_entity_poly.entity_id
_entity_poly.type
_entity_poly.pdbx_seq_one_letter_code
_entity_poly.pdbx_strand_id
1 'polypeptide(L)'
;MQNRNRRYTTLILALLFMAGSVFAMPAPLIMPKAQAAHFCRLLINDGESIAPLSSHAHRLMAANDSLTSEQIFASYIFRQSNWITLRIFPHTETDGTVAWYSASDLLPASVSTEHQKYIHEVFPHLQAEIEAGHWTTVDAYIDKMIEYQCKFANNDQAVSTPSYLIYVVALFFAVLLISRIIFVNLHPKRTKQ
;
A
#
# COMPACT_ATOMS: atom_id res chain seq x y z
N MET A 1 -12.82 -21.78 -69.08
CA MET A 1 -11.73 -21.18 -68.26
C MET A 1 -12.22 -20.36 -67.04
N GLN A 2 -13.47 -20.52 -66.57
CA GLN A 2 -14.08 -19.60 -65.58
C GLN A 2 -14.18 -20.15 -64.14
N ASN A 3 -13.93 -21.45 -63.95
CA ASN A 3 -14.14 -22.14 -62.66
C ASN A 3 -12.89 -22.15 -61.74
N ARG A 4 -11.72 -21.81 -62.27
CA ARG A 4 -10.45 -21.88 -61.54
C ARG A 4 -10.19 -20.61 -60.72
N ASN A 5 -10.53 -19.43 -61.25
CA ASN A 5 -10.33 -18.15 -60.57
C ASN A 5 -11.21 -17.99 -59.32
N ARG A 6 -12.45 -18.50 -59.35
CA ARG A 6 -13.41 -18.42 -58.24
C ARG A 6 -12.95 -19.20 -56.99
N ARG A 7 -12.22 -20.30 -57.20
CA ARG A 7 -11.67 -21.14 -56.11
C ARG A 7 -10.50 -20.47 -55.39
N TYR A 8 -9.65 -19.75 -56.13
CA TYR A 8 -8.57 -18.99 -55.52
C TYR A 8 -9.10 -17.78 -54.75
N THR A 9 -10.16 -17.13 -55.21
CA THR A 9 -10.78 -16.01 -54.48
C THR A 9 -11.39 -16.49 -53.16
N THR A 10 -12.09 -17.62 -53.15
CA THR A 10 -12.62 -18.20 -51.89
C THR A 10 -11.51 -18.70 -50.97
N LEU A 11 -10.42 -19.26 -51.50
CA LEU A 11 -9.30 -19.71 -50.69
C LEU A 11 -8.52 -18.53 -50.07
N ILE A 12 -8.34 -17.44 -50.80
CA ILE A 12 -7.69 -16.22 -50.29
C ILE A 12 -8.56 -15.52 -49.24
N LEU A 13 -9.89 -15.47 -49.44
CA LEU A 13 -10.82 -14.89 -48.47
C LEU A 13 -10.91 -15.72 -47.18
N ALA A 14 -10.82 -17.06 -47.27
CA ALA A 14 -10.78 -17.94 -46.12
C ALA A 14 -9.46 -17.84 -45.34
N LEU A 15 -8.33 -17.62 -46.03
CA LEU A 15 -7.03 -17.38 -45.38
C LEU A 15 -6.95 -16.02 -44.67
N LEU A 16 -7.58 -14.98 -45.23
CA LEU A 16 -7.68 -13.66 -44.59
C LEU A 16 -8.56 -13.66 -43.33
N PHE A 17 -9.60 -14.50 -43.26
CA PHE A 17 -10.43 -14.65 -42.07
C PHE A 17 -9.72 -15.38 -40.92
N MET A 18 -8.75 -16.26 -41.23
CA MET A 18 -7.97 -16.99 -40.21
C MET A 18 -6.75 -16.21 -39.70
N ALA A 19 -6.31 -15.17 -40.43
CA ALA A 19 -5.19 -14.31 -40.03
C ALA A 19 -5.63 -13.10 -39.16
N GLY A 20 -6.94 -12.88 -39.03
CA GLY A 20 -7.52 -11.64 -38.51
C GLY A 20 -8.01 -11.70 -37.06
N SER A 21 -7.27 -12.31 -36.15
CA SER A 21 -7.45 -12.03 -34.71
C SER A 21 -6.28 -12.59 -33.91
N VAL A 22 -5.10 -12.01 -34.10
CA VAL A 22 -4.16 -11.92 -32.98
C VAL A 22 -4.88 -11.03 -31.97
N PHE A 23 -5.53 -11.64 -30.97
CA PHE A 23 -5.93 -10.93 -29.77
C PHE A 23 -4.64 -10.36 -29.19
N ALA A 24 -4.37 -9.08 -29.47
CA ALA A 24 -3.38 -8.33 -28.71
C ALA A 24 -3.93 -8.30 -27.29
N MET A 25 -3.50 -9.25 -26.46
CA MET A 25 -3.81 -9.18 -25.05
C MET A 25 -3.23 -7.86 -24.57
N PRO A 26 -4.03 -6.96 -23.98
CA PRO A 26 -3.49 -5.74 -23.42
C PRO A 26 -2.39 -6.16 -22.45
N ALA A 27 -1.23 -5.49 -22.54
CA ALA A 27 -0.14 -5.75 -21.61
C ALA A 27 -0.72 -5.68 -20.18
N PRO A 28 -0.32 -6.61 -19.27
CA PRO A 28 -0.82 -6.59 -17.92
C PRO A 28 -0.57 -5.19 -17.34
N LEU A 29 -1.63 -4.56 -16.84
CA LEU A 29 -1.55 -3.21 -16.35
C LEU A 29 -0.75 -3.20 -15.05
N ILE A 30 0.50 -2.77 -15.16
CA ILE A 30 1.43 -2.67 -14.05
C ILE A 30 1.36 -1.24 -13.53
N MET A 31 0.98 -1.09 -12.26
CA MET A 31 1.02 0.20 -11.58
C MET A 31 2.45 0.76 -11.64
N PRO A 32 2.66 2.03 -12.02
CA PRO A 32 4.00 2.59 -12.06
C PRO A 32 4.61 2.66 -10.65
N LYS A 33 5.94 2.64 -10.57
CA LYS A 33 6.68 2.52 -9.30
C LYS A 33 6.29 3.56 -8.25
N ALA A 34 6.14 4.82 -8.66
CA ALA A 34 5.77 5.90 -7.75
C ALA A 34 4.37 5.70 -7.16
N GLN A 35 3.38 5.38 -8.01
CA GLN A 35 2.00 5.10 -7.61
C GLN A 35 1.91 3.86 -6.72
N ALA A 36 2.68 2.80 -7.02
CA ALA A 36 2.70 1.60 -6.20
C ALA A 36 3.26 1.88 -4.81
N ALA A 37 4.37 2.63 -4.73
CA ALA A 37 4.92 3.08 -3.46
C ALA A 37 3.93 3.97 -2.71
N HIS A 38 3.21 4.86 -3.42
CA HIS A 38 2.22 5.74 -2.83
C HIS A 38 1.02 4.96 -2.25
N PHE A 39 0.43 4.06 -3.04
CA PHE A 39 -0.62 3.14 -2.60
C PHE A 39 -0.18 2.35 -1.36
N CYS A 40 1.07 1.88 -1.34
CA CYS A 40 1.61 1.12 -0.24
C CYS A 40 1.90 1.95 1.04
N ARG A 41 1.61 3.26 1.05
CA ARG A 41 1.64 4.08 2.27
C ARG A 41 0.38 3.94 3.12
N LEU A 42 -0.72 3.45 2.56
CA LEU A 42 -1.94 3.19 3.32
C LEU A 42 -1.66 2.25 4.48
N LEU A 43 -2.22 2.58 5.63
CA LEU A 43 -2.15 1.74 6.81
C LEU A 43 -3.15 0.59 6.71
N ILE A 44 -2.75 -0.57 7.20
CA ILE A 44 -3.60 -1.73 7.37
C ILE A 44 -3.49 -2.24 8.80
N ASN A 45 -4.61 -2.68 9.35
CA ASN A 45 -4.65 -3.46 10.57
C ASN A 45 -4.70 -4.96 10.23
N ASP A 46 -3.63 -5.71 10.51
CA ASP A 46 -3.57 -7.16 10.25
C ASP A 46 -4.10 -8.02 11.40
N GLY A 47 -4.63 -7.39 12.46
CA GLY A 47 -5.10 -8.02 13.69
C GLY A 47 -4.03 -8.06 14.79
N GLU A 48 -2.75 -7.93 14.45
CA GLU A 48 -1.64 -7.85 15.41
C GLU A 48 -1.09 -6.43 15.52
N SER A 49 -1.03 -5.72 14.40
CA SER A 49 -0.41 -4.40 14.30
C SER A 49 -1.07 -3.53 13.23
N ILE A 50 -0.86 -2.22 13.35
CA ILE A 50 -1.20 -1.24 12.31
C ILE A 50 0.10 -0.81 11.64
N ALA A 51 0.26 -1.12 10.36
CA ALA A 51 1.47 -0.82 9.61
C ALA A 51 1.16 -0.41 8.17
N PRO A 52 2.07 0.32 7.49
CA PRO A 52 1.93 0.58 6.07
C PRO A 52 1.92 -0.71 5.24
N LEU A 53 1.14 -0.72 4.17
CA LEU A 53 1.11 -1.81 3.20
C LEU A 53 2.51 -2.15 2.64
N SER A 54 3.42 -1.19 2.55
CA SER A 54 4.81 -1.42 2.12
C SER A 54 5.56 -2.38 3.04
N SER A 55 5.30 -2.36 4.36
CA SER A 55 5.86 -3.32 5.29
C SER A 55 5.36 -4.74 5.01
N HIS A 56 4.11 -4.90 4.57
CA HIS A 56 3.58 -6.19 4.13
C HIS A 56 4.16 -6.61 2.78
N ALA A 57 4.25 -5.68 1.83
CA ALA A 57 4.84 -5.93 0.50
C ALA A 57 6.26 -6.50 0.62
N HIS A 58 7.11 -5.89 1.44
CA HIS A 58 8.49 -6.35 1.65
C HIS A 58 8.60 -7.68 2.40
N ARG A 59 7.64 -8.01 3.27
CA ARG A 59 7.61 -9.30 3.98
C ARG A 59 7.17 -10.45 3.06
N LEU A 60 6.23 -10.19 2.15
CA LEU A 60 5.56 -11.22 1.37
C LEU A 60 6.11 -11.38 -0.06
N MET A 61 6.74 -10.35 -0.62
CA MET A 61 7.11 -10.31 -2.04
C MET A 61 8.62 -10.13 -2.22
N ALA A 62 9.23 -11.08 -2.94
CA ALA A 62 10.56 -10.89 -3.51
C ALA A 62 10.45 -9.98 -4.75
N ALA A 63 11.24 -8.91 -4.80
CA ALA A 63 11.31 -8.04 -5.96
C ALA A 63 11.94 -8.76 -7.16
N ASN A 64 11.50 -8.42 -8.37
CA ASN A 64 12.15 -8.81 -9.62
C ASN A 64 13.04 -7.64 -10.08
N ASP A 65 14.12 -7.89 -10.82
CA ASP A 65 15.03 -6.83 -11.29
C ASP A 65 14.31 -5.72 -12.07
N SER A 66 13.18 -6.04 -12.71
CA SER A 66 12.35 -5.07 -13.44
C SER A 66 11.18 -4.47 -12.64
N LEU A 67 10.79 -5.04 -11.50
CA LEU A 67 9.60 -4.64 -10.73
C LEU A 67 9.87 -4.60 -9.22
N THR A 68 9.42 -3.53 -8.59
CA THR A 68 9.50 -3.38 -7.12
C THR A 68 8.53 -4.31 -6.39
N SER A 69 8.83 -4.62 -5.12
CA SER A 69 7.92 -5.39 -4.25
C SER A 69 6.55 -4.73 -4.15
N GLU A 70 6.48 -3.40 -4.11
CA GLU A 70 5.22 -2.64 -4.09
C GLU A 70 4.42 -2.81 -5.38
N GLN A 71 5.06 -2.79 -6.54
CA GLN A 71 4.37 -3.01 -7.82
C GLN A 71 3.81 -4.43 -7.93
N ILE A 72 4.57 -5.42 -7.46
CA ILE A 72 4.14 -6.83 -7.41
C ILE A 72 2.98 -6.98 -6.42
N PHE A 73 3.12 -6.40 -5.23
CA PHE A 73 2.14 -6.49 -4.17
C PHE A 73 0.83 -5.78 -4.50
N ALA A 74 0.88 -4.55 -5.00
CA ALA A 74 -0.30 -3.83 -5.46
C ALA A 74 -1.02 -4.62 -6.55
N SER A 75 -0.27 -5.10 -7.55
CA SER A 75 -0.81 -5.95 -8.60
C SER A 75 -1.49 -7.22 -8.07
N TYR A 76 -0.89 -7.87 -7.07
CA TYR A 76 -1.41 -9.08 -6.44
C TYR A 76 -2.72 -8.79 -5.71
N ILE A 77 -2.74 -7.74 -4.88
CA ILE A 77 -3.91 -7.31 -4.11
C ILE A 77 -5.11 -7.01 -5.03
N PHE A 78 -4.90 -6.24 -6.09
CA PHE A 78 -5.99 -5.85 -6.99
C PHE A 78 -6.48 -7.03 -7.82
N ARG A 79 -5.57 -7.86 -8.36
CA ARG A 79 -5.96 -9.02 -9.17
C ARG A 79 -6.71 -10.10 -8.39
N GLN A 80 -6.37 -10.28 -7.12
CA GLN A 80 -7.04 -11.28 -6.28
C GLN A 80 -8.25 -10.73 -5.53
N SER A 81 -8.57 -9.44 -5.71
CA SER A 81 -9.61 -8.74 -4.93
C SER A 81 -9.40 -8.86 -3.41
N ASN A 82 -8.16 -9.12 -2.98
CA ASN A 82 -7.82 -9.26 -1.56
C ASN A 82 -7.98 -7.92 -0.82
N TRP A 83 -8.02 -6.79 -1.53
CA TRP A 83 -8.21 -5.48 -0.92
C TRP A 83 -9.54 -5.35 -0.17
N ILE A 84 -10.60 -6.06 -0.59
CA ILE A 84 -11.93 -5.91 0.02
C ILE A 84 -11.95 -6.38 1.49
N THR A 85 -11.05 -7.30 1.84
CA THR A 85 -10.91 -7.89 3.18
C THR A 85 -9.82 -7.20 4.01
N LEU A 86 -9.05 -6.29 3.42
CA LEU A 86 -8.03 -5.54 4.16
C LEU A 86 -8.72 -4.51 5.05
N ARG A 87 -8.37 -4.54 6.34
CA ARG A 87 -8.87 -3.56 7.31
C ARG A 87 -8.09 -2.26 7.19
N ILE A 88 -8.59 -1.37 6.34
CA ILE A 88 -7.93 -0.11 5.94
C ILE A 88 -8.72 1.10 6.46
N PHE A 89 -9.97 0.93 6.88
CA PHE A 89 -10.86 2.02 7.28
C PHE A 89 -10.98 2.13 8.80
N PRO A 90 -10.32 3.09 9.43
CA PRO A 90 -10.50 3.34 10.85
C PRO A 90 -11.82 4.04 11.15
N HIS A 91 -12.39 3.72 12.31
CA HIS A 91 -13.53 4.41 12.91
C HIS A 91 -13.32 4.46 14.42
N THR A 92 -13.49 5.64 15.00
CA THR A 92 -13.48 5.79 16.47
C THR A 92 -14.88 5.49 16.99
N GLU A 93 -15.01 4.43 17.77
CA GLU A 93 -16.24 4.03 18.43
C GLU A 93 -16.57 4.99 19.59
N THR A 94 -17.77 4.85 20.15
CA THR A 94 -18.27 5.73 21.22
C THR A 94 -17.47 5.66 22.52
N ASP A 95 -16.73 4.58 22.74
CA ASP A 95 -15.83 4.38 23.88
C ASP A 95 -14.43 4.98 23.67
N GLY A 96 -14.16 5.55 22.49
CA GLY A 96 -12.86 6.10 22.10
C GLY A 96 -11.88 5.09 21.51
N THR A 97 -12.26 3.81 21.41
CA THR A 97 -11.46 2.77 20.76
C THR A 97 -11.54 2.91 19.24
N VAL A 98 -10.43 2.67 18.55
CA VAL A 98 -10.39 2.73 17.08
C VAL A 98 -10.55 1.32 16.51
N ALA A 99 -11.70 1.06 15.89
CA ALA A 99 -11.93 -0.14 15.11
C ALA A 99 -11.45 0.09 13.66
N TRP A 100 -10.88 -0.95 13.04
CA TRP A 100 -10.48 -0.91 11.64
C TRP A 100 -11.31 -1.91 10.84
N TYR A 101 -12.00 -1.43 9.81
CA TYR A 101 -12.91 -2.23 9.00
C TYR A 101 -12.37 -2.45 7.59
N SER A 102 -12.80 -3.58 7.03
CA SER A 102 -12.69 -3.88 5.61
C SER A 102 -13.86 -3.32 4.80
N ALA A 103 -13.71 -3.25 3.49
CA ALA A 103 -14.78 -2.84 2.59
C ALA A 103 -15.97 -3.82 2.59
N SER A 104 -15.72 -5.05 3.05
CA SER A 104 -16.71 -6.14 3.10
C SER A 104 -17.30 -6.37 4.50
N ASP A 105 -16.84 -5.63 5.51
CA ASP A 105 -17.31 -5.83 6.88
C ASP A 105 -18.75 -5.32 7.05
N LEU A 106 -19.50 -5.99 7.93
CA LEU A 106 -20.77 -5.47 8.44
C LEU A 106 -20.47 -4.35 9.44
N LEU A 107 -20.76 -3.11 9.05
CA LEU A 107 -20.48 -1.93 9.86
C LEU A 107 -21.55 -1.73 10.95
N PRO A 108 -21.16 -1.35 12.17
CA PRO A 108 -22.13 -1.09 13.23
C PRO A 108 -22.98 0.16 12.92
N ALA A 109 -24.15 0.23 13.54
CA ALA A 109 -25.06 1.38 13.39
C ALA A 109 -24.50 2.69 13.96
N SER A 110 -23.40 2.64 14.75
CA SER A 110 -22.65 3.81 15.20
C SER A 110 -21.96 4.54 14.05
N VAL A 111 -21.62 3.83 12.97
CA VAL A 111 -21.04 4.42 11.76
C VAL A 111 -22.13 5.13 10.96
N SER A 112 -21.93 6.41 10.65
CA SER A 112 -22.92 7.17 9.87
C SER A 112 -23.09 6.60 8.46
N THR A 113 -24.28 6.74 7.88
CA THR A 113 -24.59 6.22 6.53
C THR A 113 -23.63 6.74 5.45
N GLU A 114 -23.17 7.99 5.58
CA GLU A 114 -22.17 8.56 4.67
C GLU A 114 -20.81 7.83 4.78
N HIS A 115 -20.38 7.55 6.01
CA HIS A 115 -19.12 6.86 6.30
C HIS A 115 -19.19 5.40 5.84
N GLN A 116 -20.33 4.72 6.06
CA GLN A 116 -20.57 3.39 5.52
C GLN A 116 -20.50 3.38 3.98
N LYS A 117 -21.16 4.34 3.33
CA LYS A 117 -21.15 4.47 1.88
C LYS A 117 -19.72 4.67 1.36
N TYR A 118 -18.94 5.55 1.98
CA TYR A 118 -17.54 5.76 1.60
C TYR A 118 -16.71 4.47 1.66
N ILE A 119 -16.81 3.72 2.76
CA ILE A 119 -16.09 2.45 2.98
C ILE A 119 -16.39 1.44 1.86
N HIS A 120 -17.66 1.32 1.47
CA HIS A 120 -18.07 0.36 0.44
C HIS A 120 -17.77 0.83 -1.00
N GLU A 121 -17.71 2.14 -1.26
CA GLU A 121 -17.63 2.68 -2.62
C GLU A 121 -16.25 3.15 -3.06
N VAL A 122 -15.36 3.61 -2.16
CA VAL A 122 -14.08 4.26 -2.58
C VAL A 122 -13.19 3.37 -3.45
N PHE A 123 -13.44 2.08 -3.38
CA PHE A 123 -12.46 1.05 -3.54
C PHE A 123 -12.75 0.27 -4.85
N PRO A 124 -14.02 -0.01 -5.20
CA PRO A 124 -14.41 -0.26 -6.60
C PRO A 124 -14.09 0.91 -7.53
N HIS A 125 -14.23 2.16 -7.07
CA HIS A 125 -13.85 3.33 -7.87
C HIS A 125 -12.34 3.39 -8.11
N LEU A 126 -11.53 3.19 -7.07
CA LEU A 126 -10.07 3.13 -7.20
C LEU A 126 -9.64 2.04 -8.20
N GLN A 127 -10.27 0.86 -8.15
CA GLN A 127 -9.98 -0.22 -9.08
C GLN A 127 -10.30 0.16 -10.52
N ALA A 128 -11.44 0.79 -10.79
CA ALA A 128 -11.81 1.26 -12.13
C ALA A 128 -10.79 2.28 -12.69
N GLU A 129 -10.29 3.20 -11.85
CA GLU A 129 -9.25 4.16 -12.27
C GLU A 129 -7.90 3.48 -12.53
N ILE A 130 -7.56 2.45 -11.74
CA ILE A 130 -6.37 1.62 -12.00
C ILE A 130 -6.52 0.93 -13.34
N GLU A 131 -7.64 0.26 -13.61
CA GLU A 131 -7.92 -0.47 -14.87
C GLU A 131 -7.90 0.45 -16.09
N ALA A 132 -8.34 1.71 -15.94
CA ALA A 132 -8.25 2.74 -16.96
C ALA A 132 -6.84 3.33 -17.14
N GLY A 133 -5.90 3.02 -16.25
CA GLY A 133 -4.55 3.60 -16.25
C GLY A 133 -4.52 5.09 -15.88
N HIS A 134 -5.55 5.59 -15.19
CA HIS A 134 -5.68 6.98 -14.77
C HIS A 134 -4.87 7.27 -13.51
N TRP A 135 -3.55 7.15 -13.61
CA TRP A 135 -2.64 7.20 -12.47
C TRP A 135 -2.73 8.47 -11.62
N THR A 136 -3.02 9.63 -12.22
CA THR A 136 -3.23 10.88 -11.47
C THR A 136 -4.50 10.82 -10.61
N THR A 137 -5.57 10.21 -11.11
CA THR A 137 -6.81 10.03 -10.34
C THR A 137 -6.61 9.00 -9.23
N VAL A 138 -5.87 7.93 -9.52
CA VAL A 138 -5.46 6.91 -8.52
C VAL A 138 -4.72 7.55 -7.36
N ASP A 139 -3.72 8.40 -7.63
CA ASP A 139 -2.98 9.13 -6.59
C ASP A 139 -3.92 10.00 -5.74
N ALA A 140 -4.86 10.71 -6.37
CA ALA A 140 -5.83 11.54 -5.65
C ALA A 140 -6.80 10.72 -4.77
N TYR A 141 -7.17 9.50 -5.18
CA TYR A 141 -7.94 8.60 -4.33
C TYR A 141 -7.12 8.10 -3.14
N ILE A 142 -5.86 7.73 -3.36
CA ILE A 142 -4.94 7.31 -2.29
C ILE A 142 -4.74 8.45 -1.29
N ASP A 143 -4.53 9.69 -1.75
CA ASP A 143 -4.41 10.86 -0.88
C ASP A 143 -5.63 11.04 0.01
N LYS A 144 -6.84 10.92 -0.56
CA LYS A 144 -8.10 11.00 0.20
C LYS A 144 -8.23 9.88 1.22
N MET A 145 -7.78 8.67 0.89
CA MET A 145 -7.79 7.54 1.82
C MET A 145 -6.77 7.75 2.95
N ILE A 146 -5.60 8.31 2.66
CA ILE A 146 -4.61 8.68 3.69
C ILE A 146 -5.17 9.78 4.58
N GLU A 147 -5.78 10.83 4.02
CA GLU A 147 -6.43 11.89 4.79
C GLU A 147 -7.54 11.34 5.69
N TYR A 148 -8.34 10.42 5.15
CA TYR A 148 -9.35 9.70 5.90
C TYR A 148 -8.74 8.95 7.09
N GLN A 149 -7.64 8.19 6.87
CA GLN A 149 -6.95 7.49 7.93
C GLN A 149 -6.43 8.47 9.00
N CYS A 150 -5.82 9.59 8.60
CA CYS A 150 -5.38 10.61 9.54
C CYS A 150 -6.53 11.20 10.37
N LYS A 151 -7.70 11.38 9.75
CA LYS A 151 -8.88 11.96 10.41
C LYS A 151 -9.53 11.00 11.41
N PHE A 152 -9.56 9.71 11.12
CA PHE A 152 -10.37 8.74 11.88
C PHE A 152 -9.57 7.66 12.65
N ALA A 153 -8.27 7.50 12.40
CA ALA A 153 -7.42 6.51 13.09
C ALA A 153 -7.06 6.86 14.54
N ASN A 154 -7.37 8.08 15.00
CA ASN A 154 -6.91 8.67 16.25
C ASN A 154 -5.36 8.70 16.34
N ASN A 155 -4.77 9.87 16.59
CA ASN A 155 -3.34 10.11 16.37
C ASN A 155 -2.40 9.28 17.27
N ASP A 156 -2.92 8.60 18.30
CA ASP A 156 -2.13 7.85 19.28
C ASP A 156 -1.83 6.39 18.87
N GLN A 157 -2.51 5.84 17.84
CA GLN A 157 -2.29 4.45 17.38
C GLN A 157 -1.60 4.34 16.02
N ALA A 158 -1.45 5.45 15.30
CA ALA A 158 -0.63 5.50 14.11
C ALA A 158 0.85 5.58 14.54
N VAL A 159 1.58 4.48 14.37
CA VAL A 159 3.05 4.34 14.57
C VAL A 159 3.50 3.99 16.00
N SER A 160 3.41 2.70 16.36
CA SER A 160 4.43 2.09 17.22
C SER A 160 5.58 1.55 16.36
N THR A 161 6.37 2.45 15.78
CA THR A 161 7.76 2.09 15.47
C THR A 161 8.54 2.20 16.78
N PRO A 162 9.21 1.15 17.28
CA PRO A 162 10.21 1.34 18.33
C PRO A 162 11.28 2.27 17.76
N SER A 163 11.23 3.54 18.15
CA SER A 163 12.16 4.54 17.68
C SER A 163 13.55 4.19 18.17
N TYR A 164 14.44 3.75 17.26
CA TYR A 164 15.87 3.56 17.51
C TYR A 164 16.52 4.79 18.16
N LEU A 165 15.91 5.96 17.99
CA LEU A 165 16.23 7.22 18.64
C LEU A 165 16.28 7.11 20.16
N ILE A 166 15.39 6.33 20.80
CA ILE A 166 15.43 6.11 22.26
C ILE A 166 16.71 5.39 22.67
N TYR A 167 17.12 4.36 21.91
CA TYR A 167 18.36 3.65 22.17
C TYR A 167 19.60 4.52 21.93
N VAL A 168 19.59 5.36 20.88
CA VAL A 168 20.68 6.32 20.59
C VAL A 168 20.80 7.38 21.68
N VAL A 169 19.67 7.93 22.14
CA VAL A 169 19.64 8.93 23.22
C VAL A 169 20.09 8.31 24.55
N ALA A 170 19.63 7.10 24.89
CA ALA A 170 20.07 6.39 26.08
C ALA A 170 21.59 6.11 26.06
N LEU A 171 22.12 5.68 24.91
CA LEU A 171 23.55 5.44 24.73
C LEU A 171 24.37 6.75 24.86
N PHE A 172 23.87 7.85 24.31
CA PHE A 172 24.49 9.17 24.46
C PHE A 172 24.58 9.61 25.93
N PHE A 173 23.48 9.47 26.69
CA PHE A 173 23.49 9.77 28.13
C PHE A 173 24.38 8.84 28.95
N ALA A 174 24.45 7.55 28.59
CA ALA A 174 25.36 6.60 29.23
C ALA A 174 26.83 7.00 29.01
N VAL A 175 27.21 7.38 27.77
CA VAL A 175 28.56 7.87 27.45
C VAL A 175 28.87 9.16 28.21
N LEU A 176 27.94 10.11 28.30
CA LEU A 176 28.12 11.34 29.08
C LEU A 176 28.33 11.05 30.58
N LEU A 177 27.54 10.15 31.17
CA LEU A 177 27.70 9.74 32.56
C LEU A 177 29.06 9.10 32.83
N ILE A 178 29.48 8.17 31.97
CA ILE A 178 30.79 7.52 32.08
C ILE A 178 31.91 8.55 31.93
N SER A 179 31.83 9.46 30.95
CA SER A 179 32.83 10.52 30.75
C SER A 179 32.98 11.43 31.97
N ARG A 180 31.86 11.79 32.62
CA ARG A 180 31.85 12.63 33.83
C ARG A 180 32.45 11.88 35.02
N ILE A 181 32.13 10.61 35.20
CA ILE A 181 32.68 9.77 36.28
C ILE A 181 34.19 9.61 36.11
N ILE A 182 34.66 9.38 34.88
CA ILE A 182 36.08 9.28 34.55
C ILE A 182 36.79 10.62 34.84
N PHE A 183 36.24 11.75 34.39
CA PHE A 183 36.84 13.07 34.62
C PHE A 183 36.90 13.43 36.11
N VAL A 184 35.88 13.09 36.90
CA VAL A 184 35.84 13.36 38.34
C VAL A 184 36.79 12.44 39.12
N ASN A 185 36.90 11.16 38.77
CA ASN A 185 37.76 10.21 39.49
C ASN A 185 39.23 10.22 39.04
N LEU A 186 39.53 10.59 37.79
CA LEU A 186 40.89 10.63 37.26
C LEU A 186 41.53 12.03 37.30
N HIS A 187 40.90 13.03 37.90
CA HIS A 187 41.62 14.27 38.23
C HIS A 187 42.43 14.02 39.51
N PRO A 188 43.76 13.79 39.44
CA PRO A 188 44.56 13.73 40.66
C PRO A 188 44.43 15.07 41.36
N LYS A 189 44.12 15.03 42.67
CA LYS A 189 44.31 16.20 43.53
C LYS A 189 45.76 16.64 43.32
N ARG A 190 45.96 17.79 42.67
CA ARG A 190 47.24 18.49 42.75
C ARG A 190 47.41 18.89 44.20
N THR A 191 48.03 18.02 44.99
CA THR A 191 48.69 18.38 46.24
C THR A 191 49.76 19.40 45.87
N LYS A 192 49.49 20.67 46.16
CA LYS A 192 50.55 21.67 46.28
C LYS A 192 51.42 21.28 47.49
N GLN A 193 52.71 21.56 47.35
CA GLN A 193 53.82 21.33 48.28
C GLN A 193 53.44 21.41 49.77
#